data_AF-A0A957YIP3-F1
#
_entry.id   AF-A0A957YIP3-F1
#
_cell.length_a   1.000
_cell.length_b   1.000
_cell.length_c   1.000
_cell.angle_alpha   90.00
_cell.angle_beta   90.00
_cell.angle_gamma   90.00
#
_symmetry.space_group_name_H-M   'P 1'
#
loop_
_entity.id
_entity.type
_entity.pdbx_description
1 polymer ?
#
loop_
_entity_poly.entity_id
_entity_poly.type
_entity_poly.pdbx_seq_one_letter_code
_entity_poly.pdbx_strand_id
1 'polypeptide(L)'
;MTYTDKPIDSIDKAALAAVTKRTGRLWQRPWPLLEVYSILALCFLFLPVLMLIILSFNNNRTGVFPLAGFTLSWYEEIFENKVIWPALKNSLIVALATALVSALVGTPAAFGLVRYRFRFKGLLRL
;
A
#
# COMPACT_ATOMS: atom_id res chain seq x y z
N MET A 1 45.96 5.95 -46.94
CA MET A 1 45.02 7.08 -46.85
C MET A 1 43.61 6.56 -47.11
N THR A 2 42.95 5.96 -46.11
CA THR A 2 41.49 5.63 -46.05
C THR A 2 41.21 4.76 -44.81
N TYR A 3 41.16 5.36 -43.61
CA TYR A 3 40.60 4.72 -42.40
C TYR A 3 39.64 5.66 -41.63
N THR A 4 39.32 6.82 -42.20
CA THR A 4 38.63 7.92 -41.50
C THR A 4 37.28 8.26 -42.14
N ASP A 5 36.45 7.25 -42.44
CA ASP A 5 35.10 7.52 -42.96
C ASP A 5 34.06 6.49 -42.54
N LYS A 6 34.33 5.74 -41.45
CA LYS A 6 33.28 4.94 -40.82
C LYS A 6 32.64 5.79 -39.73
N PRO A 7 31.37 6.20 -39.88
CA PRO A 7 30.77 7.15 -38.98
C PRO A 7 30.58 6.50 -37.59
N ILE A 8 31.09 7.21 -36.57
CA ILE A 8 31.16 6.76 -35.17
C ILE A 8 29.75 6.47 -34.59
N ASP A 9 28.72 7.05 -35.20
CA ASP A 9 27.31 6.89 -34.83
C ASP A 9 26.78 5.45 -34.98
N SER A 10 27.38 4.65 -35.87
CA SER A 10 26.95 3.27 -36.14
C SER A 10 27.35 2.28 -35.04
N ILE A 11 28.53 2.48 -34.43
CA ILE A 11 29.04 1.68 -33.31
C ILE A 11 28.26 2.03 -32.04
N ASP A 12 28.00 3.32 -31.81
CA ASP A 12 27.30 3.81 -30.63
C ASP A 12 25.82 3.38 -30.59
N LYS A 13 25.11 3.44 -31.73
CA LYS A 13 23.70 2.98 -31.79
C LYS A 13 23.58 1.49 -31.50
N ALA A 14 24.49 0.67 -32.05
CA ALA A 14 24.51 -0.77 -31.80
C ALA A 14 24.85 -1.08 -30.32
N ALA A 15 25.82 -0.36 -29.74
CA ALA A 15 26.19 -0.49 -28.34
C ALA A 15 25.05 -0.04 -27.40
N LEU A 16 24.40 1.09 -27.67
CA LEU A 16 23.27 1.60 -26.90
C LEU A 16 22.05 0.68 -26.99
N ALA A 17 21.76 0.12 -28.17
CA ALA A 17 20.69 -0.86 -28.35
C ALA A 17 20.95 -2.15 -27.57
N ALA A 18 22.21 -2.62 -27.53
CA ALA A 18 22.61 -3.82 -26.79
C ALA A 18 22.55 -3.62 -25.27
N VAL A 19 22.97 -2.45 -24.76
CA VAL A 19 22.88 -2.09 -23.33
C VAL A 19 21.43 -1.96 -22.90
N THR A 20 20.59 -1.29 -23.71
CA THR A 20 19.17 -1.07 -23.39
C THR A 20 18.40 -2.39 -23.29
N LYS A 21 18.65 -3.35 -24.20
CA LYS A 21 18.00 -4.67 -24.15
C LYS A 21 18.45 -5.55 -22.98
N ARG A 22 19.64 -5.35 -22.42
CA ARG A 22 20.20 -6.22 -21.37
C ARG A 22 19.67 -5.86 -19.98
N THR A 23 19.43 -4.58 -19.72
CA THR A 23 18.98 -4.08 -18.41
C THR A 23 17.54 -4.45 -18.07
N GLY A 24 16.67 -4.62 -19.08
CA GLY A 24 15.26 -5.00 -18.88
C GLY A 24 15.03 -6.46 -18.49
N ARG A 25 16.01 -7.35 -18.68
CA ARG A 25 15.82 -8.81 -18.50
C ARG A 25 15.98 -9.29 -17.06
N LEU A 26 16.63 -8.50 -16.20
CA LEU A 26 16.80 -8.81 -14.78
C LEU A 26 15.52 -8.49 -13.96
N TRP A 27 14.67 -7.60 -14.48
CA TRP A 27 13.40 -7.19 -13.85
C TRP A 27 12.23 -8.12 -14.15
N GLN A 28 12.31 -8.95 -15.19
CA GLN A 28 11.24 -9.84 -15.63
C GLN A 28 11.47 -11.30 -15.21
N ARG A 29 12.47 -11.57 -14.35
CA ARG A 29 12.66 -12.92 -13.82
C ARG A 29 11.56 -13.21 -12.80
N PRO A 30 10.68 -14.19 -13.04
CA PRO A 30 9.74 -14.62 -12.03
C PRO A 30 10.57 -15.22 -10.90
N TRP A 31 10.49 -14.62 -9.72
CA TRP A 31 11.00 -15.21 -8.50
C TRP A 31 9.80 -15.93 -7.88
N PRO A 32 9.47 -17.18 -8.29
CA PRO A 32 8.25 -17.85 -7.83
C PRO A 32 8.25 -18.00 -6.31
N LEU A 33 9.43 -18.07 -5.69
CA LEU A 33 9.57 -18.05 -4.23
C LEU A 33 9.07 -16.74 -3.60
N LEU A 34 9.32 -15.60 -4.24
CA LEU A 34 8.88 -14.29 -3.76
C LEU A 34 7.36 -14.11 -3.94
N GLU A 35 6.82 -14.64 -5.03
CA GLU A 35 5.38 -14.67 -5.30
C GLU A 35 4.65 -15.56 -4.29
N VAL A 36 5.12 -16.79 -4.09
CA VAL A 36 4.57 -17.72 -3.08
C VAL A 36 4.68 -17.12 -1.68
N TYR A 37 5.81 -16.51 -1.32
CA TYR A 37 5.97 -15.84 -0.03
C TYR A 37 4.97 -14.70 0.15
N SER A 38 4.76 -13.88 -0.87
CA SER A 38 3.81 -12.76 -0.84
C SER A 38 2.37 -13.25 -0.68
N ILE A 39 2.00 -14.32 -1.42
CA ILE A 39 0.67 -14.95 -1.30
C ILE A 39 0.47 -15.52 0.10
N LEU A 40 1.47 -16.24 0.64
CA LEU A 40 1.38 -16.83 1.96
C LEU A 40 1.26 -15.75 3.06
N ALA A 41 2.02 -14.66 2.94
CA ALA A 41 1.96 -13.53 3.85
C ALA A 41 0.58 -12.85 3.81
N LEU A 42 0.02 -12.64 2.61
CA LEU A 42 -1.33 -12.12 2.44
C LEU A 42 -2.37 -13.08 3.03
N CYS A 43 -2.30 -14.37 2.71
CA CYS A 43 -3.20 -15.37 3.28
C CYS A 43 -3.16 -15.36 4.80
N PHE A 44 -1.97 -15.32 5.41
CA PHE A 44 -1.81 -15.24 6.85
C PHE A 44 -2.43 -13.97 7.46
N LEU A 45 -2.25 -12.82 6.80
CA LEU A 45 -2.84 -11.55 7.24
C LEU A 45 -4.37 -11.53 7.12
N PHE A 46 -4.91 -12.14 6.06
CA PHE A 46 -6.36 -12.19 5.80
C PHE A 46 -7.08 -13.31 6.56
N LEU A 47 -6.37 -14.37 6.97
CA LEU A 47 -6.94 -15.48 7.74
C LEU A 47 -7.72 -15.04 8.99
N PRO A 48 -7.21 -14.14 9.86
CA PRO A 48 -7.98 -13.65 11.01
C PRO A 48 -9.19 -12.81 10.59
N VAL A 49 -9.09 -12.05 9.50
CA VAL A 49 -10.21 -11.27 8.95
C VAL A 49 -11.33 -12.20 8.47
N LEU A 50 -10.97 -13.28 7.77
CA LEU A 50 -11.92 -14.32 7.35
C LEU A 50 -12.58 -15.01 8.55
N MET A 51 -11.81 -15.33 9.59
CA MET A 51 -12.36 -15.88 10.83
C MET A 51 -13.32 -14.91 11.52
N LEU A 52 -13.00 -13.61 11.56
CA LEU A 52 -13.91 -12.58 12.08
C LEU A 52 -15.20 -12.51 11.26
N ILE A 53 -15.13 -12.59 9.94
CA ILE A 53 -16.32 -12.61 9.08
C ILE A 53 -17.18 -13.84 9.37
N ILE A 54 -16.58 -15.04 9.44
CA ILE A 54 -17.29 -16.28 9.74
C ILE A 54 -17.93 -16.22 11.14
N LEU A 55 -17.19 -15.69 12.13
CA LEU A 55 -17.68 -15.51 13.49
C LEU A 55 -18.79 -14.44 13.58
N SER A 56 -18.76 -13.41 12.74
CA SER A 56 -19.78 -12.35 12.67
C SER A 56 -21.17 -12.91 12.32
N PHE A 57 -21.21 -14.00 11.56
CA PHE A 57 -22.46 -14.71 11.23
C PHE A 57 -22.89 -15.74 12.29
N ASN A 58 -22.14 -15.89 13.39
CA ASN A 58 -22.48 -16.81 14.46
C ASN A 58 -23.55 -16.20 15.40
N ASN A 59 -24.56 -17.00 15.72
CA ASN A 59 -25.71 -16.59 16.53
C ASN A 59 -25.41 -16.35 18.02
N ASN A 60 -24.22 -16.70 18.51
CA ASN A 60 -23.90 -16.60 19.94
C ASN A 60 -23.19 -15.28 20.29
N ARG A 61 -23.77 -14.51 21.23
CA ARG A 61 -23.20 -13.26 21.80
C ARG A 61 -21.82 -13.43 22.46
N THR A 62 -21.42 -14.66 22.78
CA THR A 62 -20.24 -14.97 23.60
C THR A 62 -19.11 -15.67 22.84
N GLY A 63 -19.24 -15.91 21.53
CA GLY A 63 -18.19 -16.56 20.73
C GLY A 63 -17.85 -17.99 21.18
N VAL A 64 -18.69 -18.63 22.01
CA VAL A 64 -18.48 -19.99 22.50
C VAL A 64 -19.29 -20.98 21.66
N PHE A 65 -18.64 -22.08 21.24
CA PHE A 65 -19.22 -23.25 20.58
C PHE A 65 -20.45 -23.73 21.38
N PRO A 66 -21.67 -23.79 20.80
CA PRO A 66 -21.99 -24.42 19.52
C PRO A 66 -22.49 -23.44 18.43
N LEU A 67 -22.23 -23.79 17.16
CA LEU A 67 -22.70 -23.08 15.96
C LEU A 67 -24.23 -23.24 15.83
N ALA A 68 -25.00 -22.46 16.57
CA ALA A 68 -26.45 -22.63 16.66
C ALA A 68 -27.23 -22.12 15.43
N GLY A 69 -26.58 -21.39 14.51
CA GLY A 69 -27.20 -20.94 13.26
C GLY A 69 -26.52 -19.73 12.63
N PHE A 70 -26.80 -19.50 11.35
CA PHE A 70 -26.42 -18.28 10.63
C PHE A 70 -27.35 -17.14 11.07
N THR A 71 -26.80 -16.04 11.59
CA THR A 71 -27.58 -14.85 11.98
C THR A 71 -27.08 -13.58 11.30
N LEU A 72 -28.02 -12.67 11.03
CA LEU A 72 -27.79 -11.29 10.60
C LEU A 72 -28.29 -10.28 11.64
N SER A 73 -28.78 -10.75 12.80
CA SER A 73 -29.40 -9.90 13.83
C SER A 73 -28.48 -8.79 14.33
N TRP A 74 -27.17 -9.05 14.39
CA TRP A 74 -26.16 -8.06 14.78
C TRP A 74 -26.05 -6.89 13.81
N TYR A 75 -26.25 -7.14 12.52
CA TYR A 75 -26.26 -6.08 11.51
C TYR A 75 -27.50 -5.21 11.66
N GLU A 76 -28.66 -5.80 11.99
CA GLU A 76 -29.90 -5.07 12.27
C GLU A 76 -29.80 -4.23 13.56
N GLU A 77 -29.22 -4.78 14.63
CA GLU A 77 -29.01 -4.10 15.91
C GLU A 77 -28.13 -2.83 15.75
N ILE A 78 -27.22 -2.81 14.78
CA ILE A 78 -26.42 -1.61 14.46
C ILE A 78 -27.29 -0.44 13.97
N PHE A 79 -28.32 -0.73 13.18
CA PHE A 79 -29.20 0.32 12.64
C PHE A 79 -30.13 0.90 13.71
N GLU A 80 -30.56 0.08 14.67
CA GLU A 80 -31.42 0.53 15.78
C GLU A 80 -30.64 1.23 16.90
N ASN A 81 -29.33 0.99 17.01
CA ASN A 81 -28.54 1.51 18.11
C ASN A 81 -28.19 3.00 17.93
N LYS A 82 -28.82 3.85 18.75
CA LYS A 82 -28.62 5.31 18.77
C LYS A 82 -27.21 5.76 19.17
N VAL A 83 -26.35 4.87 19.68
CA VAL A 83 -24.98 5.21 20.11
C VAL A 83 -23.97 5.10 18.96
N ILE A 84 -24.18 4.16 18.03
CA ILE A 84 -23.22 3.87 16.96
C ILE A 84 -23.18 5.03 15.94
N TRP A 85 -24.34 5.59 15.59
CA TRP A 85 -24.43 6.69 14.63
C TRP A 85 -23.67 7.97 15.05
N PRO A 86 -23.82 8.49 16.28
CA PRO A 86 -23.00 9.59 16.78
C PRO A 86 -21.51 9.26 16.83
N ALA A 87 -21.14 8.05 17.26
CA ALA A 87 -19.74 7.64 17.31
C ALA A 87 -19.08 7.62 15.92
N LEU A 88 -19.80 7.09 14.92
CA LEU A 88 -19.35 7.08 13.53
C LEU A 88 -19.17 8.51 12.99
N LYS A 89 -20.14 9.40 13.24
CA LYS A 89 -20.06 10.82 12.83
C LYS A 89 -18.85 11.52 13.46
N ASN A 90 -18.63 11.33 14.76
CA ASN A 90 -17.50 11.94 15.46
C ASN A 90 -16.17 11.46 14.88
N SER A 91 -16.00 10.15 14.69
CA SER A 91 -14.79 9.58 14.09
C SER A 91 -14.55 10.09 12.66
N LEU A 92 -15.61 10.22 11.86
CA LEU A 92 -15.52 10.74 10.49
C LEU A 92 -15.09 12.21 10.47
N ILE A 93 -15.69 13.04 11.33
CA ILE A 93 -15.33 14.46 11.46
C ILE A 93 -13.87 14.60 11.90
N VAL A 94 -13.44 13.84 12.91
CA VAL A 94 -12.06 13.85 13.38
C VAL A 94 -11.10 13.40 12.28
N ALA A 95 -11.39 12.28 11.60
CA ALA A 95 -10.55 11.75 10.53
C ALA A 95 -10.38 12.77 9.38
N LEU A 96 -11.47 13.42 8.95
CA LEU A 96 -11.42 14.43 7.89
C LEU A 96 -10.68 15.70 8.35
N ALA A 97 -10.95 16.18 9.56
CA ALA A 97 -10.26 17.35 10.10
C ALA A 97 -8.75 17.10 10.21
N THR A 98 -8.35 15.94 10.74
CA THR A 98 -6.95 15.55 10.85
C THR A 98 -6.30 15.37 9.47
N ALA A 99 -6.98 14.72 8.53
CA ALA A 99 -6.47 14.55 7.17
C ALA A 99 -6.25 15.90 6.47
N LEU A 100 -7.20 16.82 6.58
CA LEU A 100 -7.10 18.16 5.99
C LEU A 100 -5.97 18.98 6.61
N VAL A 101 -5.89 19.02 7.95
CA VAL A 101 -4.81 19.74 8.65
C VAL A 101 -3.45 19.13 8.29
N SER A 102 -3.34 17.81 8.29
CA SER A 102 -2.13 17.10 7.90
C SER A 102 -1.73 17.39 6.46
N ALA A 103 -2.68 17.39 5.51
CA ALA A 103 -2.39 17.73 4.12
C ALA A 103 -1.99 19.20 3.96
N LEU A 104 -2.67 20.12 4.64
CA LEU A 104 -2.40 21.56 4.56
C LEU A 104 -1.05 21.95 5.17
N VAL A 105 -0.61 21.27 6.22
CA VAL A 105 0.70 21.51 6.85
C VAL A 105 1.79 20.69 6.15
N GLY A 106 1.52 19.43 5.87
CA GLY A 106 2.45 18.47 5.28
C GLY A 106 2.83 18.80 3.84
N THR A 107 1.88 19.25 3.00
CA THR A 107 2.15 19.59 1.60
C THR A 107 3.15 20.75 1.44
N PRO A 108 2.96 21.93 2.08
CA PRO A 108 3.95 23.00 1.99
C PRO A 108 5.25 22.65 2.71
N ALA A 109 5.22 21.87 3.80
CA ALA A 109 6.44 21.38 4.45
C ALA A 109 7.26 20.47 3.51
N ALA A 110 6.61 19.52 2.83
CA ALA A 110 7.24 18.66 1.84
C ALA A 110 7.77 19.48 0.65
N PHE A 111 6.98 20.42 0.15
CA PHE A 111 7.39 21.29 -0.96
C PHE A 111 8.59 22.17 -0.57
N GLY A 112 8.60 22.72 0.64
CA GLY A 112 9.71 23.47 1.22
C GLY A 112 10.98 22.63 1.37
N LEU A 113 10.87 21.41 1.88
CA LEU A 113 11.99 20.47 2.03
C LEU A 113 12.62 20.05 0.69
N VAL A 114 11.80 19.94 -0.36
CA VAL A 114 12.27 19.57 -1.72
C VAL A 114 12.89 20.76 -2.44
N ARG A 115 12.28 21.95 -2.36
CA ARG A 115 12.71 23.14 -3.12
C ARG A 115 13.79 23.96 -2.41
N TYR A 116 13.76 24.07 -1.07
CA TYR A 116 14.81 24.72 -0.30
C TYR A 116 15.88 23.70 0.11
N ARG A 117 17.12 23.89 -0.37
CA ARG A 117 18.28 23.18 0.18
C ARG A 117 18.59 23.74 1.58
N PHE A 118 17.83 23.35 2.59
CA PHE A 118 18.16 23.65 3.97
C PHE A 118 19.56 23.11 4.30
N ARG A 119 20.39 23.97 4.89
CA ARG A 119 21.79 23.69 5.29
C ARG A 119 21.91 22.50 6.26
N PHE A 120 20.83 22.10 6.92
CA PHE A 120 20.78 21.02 7.92
C PHE A 120 20.53 19.60 7.36
N LYS A 121 20.59 19.38 6.03
CA LYS A 121 20.53 18.02 5.45
C LYS A 121 21.59 17.05 5.99
N GLY A 122 22.66 17.56 6.61
CA GLY A 122 23.72 16.75 7.22
C GLY A 122 23.40 16.20 8.62
N LEU A 123 22.44 16.79 9.36
CA LEU A 123 22.14 16.39 10.74
C LEU A 123 21.04 15.32 10.83
N LEU A 124 20.22 15.18 9.78
CA LEU A 124 19.14 14.19 9.64
C LEU A 124 19.59 12.89 8.93
N ARG A 125 20.90 12.66 8.81
CA ARG A 125 21.51 11.45 8.22
C ARG A 125 22.22 10.55 9.26
N LEU A 126 21.84 10.69 10.53
CA LEU A 126 22.18 9.75 11.61
C LEU A 126 20.92 8.96 11.96
#